data_AF-A0A2T4PZK0-F1
#
_entry.id   AF-A0A2T4PZK0-F1
#
_cell.length_a   1.000
_cell.length_b   1.000
_cell.length_c   1.000
_cell.angle_alpha   90.00
_cell.angle_beta   90.00
_cell.angle_gamma   90.00
#
_symmetry.space_group_name_H-M   'P 1'
#
loop_
_entity.id
_entity.type
_entity.pdbx_description
1 polymer ?
#
loop_
_entity_poly.entity_id
_entity_poly.type
_entity_poly.pdbx_seq_one_letter_code
_entity_poly.pdbx_strand_id
1 'polypeptide(L)' 'MENNQNDKLTYILMIIAGLICILNGVLVFDQTIIMILLSILFIIVGLIMSFISINGLRHKLK' A
#
# COMPACT_ATOMS: atom_id res chain seq x y z
N MET A 1 19.20 -19.98 8.99
CA MET A 1 19.46 -18.68 8.33
C MET A 1 18.43 -18.50 7.23
N GLU A 2 17.19 -18.16 7.59
CA GLU A 2 16.08 -18.03 6.64
C GLU A 2 15.16 -16.92 7.13
N ASN A 3 15.49 -15.66 6.81
CA ASN A 3 14.61 -14.54 7.15
C ASN A 3 14.74 -13.37 6.14
N ASN A 4 15.90 -13.22 5.49
CA ASN A 4 16.11 -12.11 4.55
C ASN A 4 15.26 -12.14 3.27
N GLN A 5 14.82 -13.31 2.79
CA GLN A 5 13.97 -13.39 1.59
C GLN A 5 12.50 -13.09 1.88
N ASN A 6 11.99 -13.57 3.01
CA ASN A 6 10.61 -13.33 3.46
C ASN A 6 10.36 -11.85 3.73
N ASP A 7 11.35 -11.17 4.34
CA ASP A 7 11.28 -9.73 4.57
C ASP A 7 11.18 -8.95 3.24
N LYS A 8 12.03 -9.27 2.25
CA LYS A 8 11.99 -8.62 0.93
C LYS A 8 10.67 -8.86 0.20
N LEU A 9 10.16 -10.08 0.24
CA LEU A 9 8.85 -10.43 -0.32
C LEU A 9 7.75 -9.61 0.37
N THR A 10 7.79 -9.48 1.70
CA THR A 10 6.81 -8.70 2.46
C THR A 10 6.78 -7.23 2.03
N TYR A 11 7.95 -6.61 1.85
CA TYR A 11 8.03 -5.23 1.36
C TYR A 11 7.48 -5.07 -0.06
N ILE A 12 7.80 -6.01 -0.96
CA ILE A 12 7.28 -6.02 -2.33
C ILE A 12 5.75 -6.20 -2.31
N LEU A 13 5.23 -7.13 -1.51
CA LEU A 13 3.79 -7.33 -1.34
C LEU A 13 3.10 -6.10 -0.77
N MET A 14 3.70 -5.41 0.21
CA MET A 14 3.15 -4.15 0.74
C MET A 14 3.09 -3.05 -0.33
N ILE A 15 4.08 -2.95 -1.20
CA ILE A 15 4.07 -1.99 -2.32
C ILE A 15 2.94 -2.33 -3.30
N ILE A 16 2.79 -3.60 -3.67
CA ILE A 16 1.72 -4.07 -4.55
C ILE A 16 0.34 -3.83 -3.92
N ALA A 17 0.18 -4.14 -2.64
CA ALA A 17 -1.05 -3.89 -1.90
C ALA A 17 -1.39 -2.39 -1.84
N GLY A 18 -0.38 -1.53 -1.60
CA GLY A 18 -0.55 -0.08 -1.67
C GLY A 18 -1.03 0.40 -3.03
N LEU A 19 -0.44 -0.12 -4.12
CA LEU A 19 -0.86 0.17 -5.49
C LEU A 19 -2.30 -0.29 -5.79
N ILE A 20 -2.69 -1.48 -5.34
CA ILE A 20 -4.05 -2.00 -5.50
C ILE A 20 -5.05 -1.15 -4.71
N CYS A 21 -4.70 -0.69 -3.51
CA CYS A 21 -5.52 0.23 -2.72
C CYS A 21 -5.71 1.58 -3.43
N ILE A 22 -4.64 2.16 -3.98
CA ILE A 22 -4.70 3.42 -4.73
C ILE A 22 -5.55 3.25 -5.99
N LEU A 23 -5.35 2.16 -6.75
CA LEU A 23 -6.16 1.83 -7.92
C LEU A 23 -7.64 1.65 -7.56
N ASN A 24 -7.96 0.97 -6.44
CA ASN A 24 -9.33 0.84 -5.95
C ASN A 24 -9.95 2.19 -5.58
N GLY A 25 -9.17 3.11 -5.00
CA GLY A 25 -9.64 4.45 -4.74
C GLY A 25 -9.92 5.24 -6.02
N VAL A 26 -9.00 5.20 -6.99
CA VAL A 26 -9.11 5.98 -8.24
C VAL A 26 -10.20 5.43 -9.16
N LEU A 27 -10.41 4.12 -9.21
CA LEU A 27 -11.42 3.45 -10.04
C LEU A 27 -12.81 3.46 -9.41
N VAL A 28 -13.15 4.42 -8.55
CA VAL A 28 -14.49 4.48 -7.95
C VAL A 28 -15.52 4.74 -9.07
N PHE A 29 -16.22 3.68 -9.48
CA PHE A 29 -17.09 3.70 -10.66
C PHE A 29 -18.41 4.42 -10.41
N ASP A 30 -18.81 4.58 -9.15
CA ASP A 30 -20.10 5.13 -8.78
C ASP A 30 -19.89 6.26 -7.75
N GLN A 31 -20.40 7.44 -8.08
CA GLN A 31 -20.18 8.70 -7.36
C GLN A 31 -21.11 8.90 -6.15
N THR A 32 -21.54 7.82 -5.54
CA THR A 32 -22.22 7.90 -4.26
C THR A 32 -21.26 8.45 -3.20
N ILE A 33 -21.74 9.36 -2.34
CA ILE A 33 -20.94 10.04 -1.29
C ILE A 33 -20.12 9.04 -0.45
N ILE A 34 -20.72 7.91 -0.12
CA ILE A 34 -20.09 6.83 0.67
C ILE A 34 -18.89 6.24 -0.08
N MET A 35 -19.02 6.03 -1.40
CA MET A 35 -17.97 5.44 -2.23
C MET A 35 -16.79 6.39 -2.41
N ILE A 36 -17.07 7.69 -2.58
CA ILE A 36 -16.04 8.74 -2.62
C ILE A 36 -15.27 8.80 -1.29
N LEU A 37 -15.99 8.73 -0.16
CA LEU A 37 -15.36 8.69 1.16
C LEU A 37 -14.47 7.45 1.33
N LEU A 38 -14.95 6.28 0.90
CA LEU A 38 -14.18 5.03 0.93
C LEU A 38 -12.94 5.10 0.04
N SER A 39 -13.07 5.71 -1.15
CA SER A 39 -11.98 5.91 -2.09
C SER A 39 -10.85 6.74 -1.49
N ILE A 40 -11.18 7.87 -0.85
CA ILE A 40 -10.21 8.72 -0.15
C ILE A 40 -9.50 7.94 0.96
N LEU A 41 -10.25 7.15 1.74
CA LEU A 41 -9.70 6.27 2.77
C LEU A 41 -8.71 5.26 2.19
N PHE A 42 -9.07 4.60 1.09
CA PHE A 42 -8.21 3.64 0.40
C PHE A 42 -6.91 4.27 -0.13
N ILE A 43 -6.98 5.49 -0.66
CA ILE A 43 -5.79 6.24 -1.11
C ILE A 43 -4.87 6.57 0.06
N ILE A 44 -5.42 7.06 1.18
CA ILE A 44 -4.65 7.38 2.39
C ILE A 44 -3.96 6.13 2.94
N VAL A 45 -4.69 5.02 3.07
CA VAL A 45 -4.13 3.75 3.56
C VAL A 45 -3.05 3.23 2.61
N GLY A 46 -3.27 3.29 1.29
CA GLY A 46 -2.29 2.86 0.29
C GLY A 46 -0.99 3.66 0.33
N LEU A 47 -1.08 4.98 0.56
CA LEU A 47 0.07 5.87 0.75
C LEU A 47 0.84 5.53 2.03
N ILE A 48 0.15 5.35 3.17
CA ILE A 48 0.78 5.01 4.45
C ILE A 48 1.49 3.66 4.34
N MET A 49 0.85 2.64 3.76
CA MET A 49 1.47 1.33 3.59
C MET A 49 2.70 1.38 2.70
N SER A 50 2.62 2.11 1.59
CA SER A 50 3.77 2.30 0.69
C SER A 50 4.91 3.02 1.41
N PHE A 51 4.60 4.03 2.21
CA PHE A 51 5.59 4.79 2.99
C PHE A 51 6.29 3.91 4.03
N ILE A 52 5.52 3.13 4.81
CA ILE A 52 6.08 2.19 5.80
C ILE A 52 6.95 1.15 5.10
N SER A 53 6.50 0.62 3.97
CA SER A 53 7.24 -0.38 3.21
C SER A 53 8.58 0.17 2.69
N ILE A 54 8.56 1.35 2.07
CA ILE A 54 9.80 2.01 1.59
C ILE A 54 10.74 2.31 2.76
N ASN A 55 10.21 2.82 3.88
CA ASN A 55 11.02 3.22 5.01
C ASN A 55 11.63 2.02 5.75
N GLY A 56 10.88 0.92 5.89
CA GLY A 56 11.36 -0.33 6.44
C GLY A 56 12.39 -1.00 5.54
N LEU A 57 12.16 -1.02 4.22
CA LEU A 57 13.12 -1.52 3.24
C LEU A 57 14.42 -0.71 3.27
N ARG A 58 14.32 0.63 3.39
CA ARG A 58 15.47 1.54 3.48
C ARG A 58 16.25 1.34 4.78
N HIS A 59 15.57 1.03 5.89
CA HIS A 59 16.22 0.75 7.17
C HIS A 59 16.95 -0.60 7.17
N LYS A 60 16.42 -1.61 6.47
CA LYS A 60 17.05 -2.93 6.34
C LYS A 60 18.25 -2.95 5.37
N LEU A 61 18.41 -1.90 4.55
CA LEU A 61 19.50 -1.74 3.58
C LEU A 61 20.70 -0.92 4.12
N LYS A 62 20.56 -0.31 5.29
CA LYS A 62 21.63 0.41 6.01
C LYS A 62 22.31 -0.51 7.01
#